data_AF-A0A2U8HBN9-F1
#
_entry.id   AF-A0A2U8HBN9-F1
#
_cell.length_a   1.000
_cell.length_b   1.000
_cell.length_c   1.000
_cell.angle_alpha   90.00
_cell.angle_beta   90.00
_cell.angle_gamma   90.00
#
_symmetry.space_group_name_H-M   'P 1'
#
loop_
_entity.id
_entity.type
_entity.pdbx_description
1 polymer ?
#
loop_
_entity_poly.entity_id
_entity_poly.type
_entity_poly.pdbx_seq_one_letter_code
_entity_poly.pdbx_strand_id
1 'polypeptide(L)'
;MQTSQKGIAFLERHEGVVLKAYRDPVGVWTIGAGLTAASGVVKPKAGMKITEAEASKLLAEALSRNYEPAVRLAMPCAEQHEFDGGISFHWNTGAISRASWVKSWLMKSWALVESGLALWNKGGGKVLPGLERRRHEEYLVIRSGLYAGAVNPGASAINASVVLPLTRIELADIHAAFRTLGYEPGSEPSAIRAAAVVKFQRDHDLTVDAVIGKATLSTLQRRLDAIEKAKADVAAAAVGGGGSVAAPQAPGLDALPIAEWLPWAAGALILAWALWRAWQYRDVLAAKLQRIFPGISRILRRF
;
A
#
# COMPACT_ATOMS: atom_id res chain seq x y z
N MET A 1 -18.55 19.93 18.33
CA MET A 1 -18.01 18.55 18.36
C MET A 1 -16.65 18.54 17.68
N GLN A 2 -15.71 17.80 18.25
CA GLN A 2 -14.36 17.56 17.73
C GLN A 2 -14.19 16.05 17.54
N THR A 3 -13.27 15.61 16.67
CA THR A 3 -12.98 14.18 16.50
C THR A 3 -12.41 13.59 17.79
N SER A 4 -12.92 12.43 18.23
CA SER A 4 -12.43 11.78 19.44
C SER A 4 -11.07 11.12 19.23
N GLN A 5 -10.37 10.77 20.33
CA GLN A 5 -9.14 9.98 20.25
C GLN A 5 -9.34 8.63 19.56
N LYS A 6 -10.51 8.00 19.73
CA LYS A 6 -10.85 6.74 19.03
C LYS A 6 -11.01 6.99 17.53
N GLY A 7 -11.62 8.12 17.15
CA GLY A 7 -11.75 8.56 15.76
C GLY A 7 -10.40 8.87 15.10
N ILE A 8 -9.49 9.56 15.82
CA ILE A 8 -8.12 9.80 15.36
C ILE A 8 -7.39 8.48 15.14
N ALA A 9 -7.40 7.60 16.14
CA ALA A 9 -6.75 6.29 16.04
C ALA A 9 -7.35 5.42 14.92
N PHE A 10 -8.66 5.55 14.65
CA PHE A 10 -9.32 4.88 13.53
C PHE A 10 -8.79 5.40 12.18
N LEU A 11 -8.66 6.72 12.05
CA LEU A 11 -8.15 7.35 10.84
C LEU A 11 -6.69 7.00 10.58
N GLU A 12 -5.83 7.07 11.60
CA GLU A 12 -4.41 6.71 11.52
C GLU A 12 -4.19 5.27 11.06
N ARG A 13 -5.08 4.34 11.42
CA ARG A 13 -5.01 2.95 10.94
C ARG A 13 -5.27 2.83 9.44
N HIS A 14 -6.16 3.65 8.90
CA HIS A 14 -6.49 3.63 7.47
C HIS A 14 -5.47 4.37 6.61
N GLU A 15 -4.95 5.49 7.10
CA GLU A 15 -4.01 6.32 6.35
C GLU A 15 -2.55 5.84 6.50
N GLY A 16 -2.24 5.16 7.61
CA GLY A 16 -0.87 4.94 8.05
C GLY A 16 -0.24 6.22 8.61
N VAL A 17 0.79 6.07 9.44
CA VAL A 17 1.52 7.20 10.03
C VAL A 17 3.01 7.08 9.72
N VAL A 18 3.56 8.07 9.03
CA VAL A 18 4.98 8.12 8.68
C VAL A 18 5.68 9.22 9.47
N LEU A 19 6.50 8.82 10.44
CA LEU A 19 7.16 9.73 11.39
C LEU A 19 8.32 10.55 10.79
N LYS A 20 8.77 10.20 9.59
CA LYS A 20 9.82 10.92 8.85
C LYS A 20 9.24 11.49 7.57
N ALA A 21 9.53 12.76 7.29
CA ALA A 21 9.06 13.39 6.05
C ALA A 21 9.58 12.63 4.81
N TYR A 22 8.68 12.37 3.87
CA TYR A 22 8.96 11.69 2.61
C TYR A 22 8.35 12.45 1.44
N ARG A 23 8.76 12.11 0.22
CA ARG A 23 8.12 12.60 -1.00
C ARG A 23 7.09 11.58 -1.45
N ASP A 24 5.84 12.01 -1.62
CA ASP A 24 4.80 11.18 -2.21
C ASP A 24 5.07 10.92 -3.72
N PRO A 25 4.28 10.07 -4.41
CA PRO A 25 4.49 9.77 -5.83
C PRO A 25 4.41 10.97 -6.78
N VAL A 26 3.79 12.09 -6.34
CA VAL A 26 3.72 13.35 -7.11
C VAL A 26 4.80 14.35 -6.71
N GLY A 27 5.70 13.96 -5.81
CA GLY A 27 6.84 14.74 -5.39
C GLY A 27 6.51 15.81 -4.35
N VAL A 28 5.43 15.72 -3.58
CA VAL A 28 5.11 16.64 -2.48
C VAL A 28 5.68 16.11 -1.16
N TRP A 29 6.21 16.99 -0.31
CA TRP A 29 6.68 16.62 1.02
C TRP A 29 5.50 16.32 1.94
N THR A 30 5.50 15.12 2.52
CA THR A 30 4.41 14.55 3.32
C THR A 30 4.95 13.97 4.62
N ILE A 31 4.22 14.08 5.73
CA ILE A 31 4.59 13.54 7.06
C ILE A 31 3.34 13.16 7.87
N GLY A 32 3.50 12.29 8.87
CA GLY A 32 2.42 11.84 9.74
C GLY A 32 1.38 11.03 8.98
N ALA A 33 0.11 11.29 9.23
CA ALA A 33 -1.03 10.69 8.54
C ALA A 33 -1.32 11.38 7.19
N GLY A 34 -0.32 11.50 6.31
CA GLY A 34 -0.51 12.09 4.98
C GLY A 34 -0.57 13.62 4.93
N LEU A 35 -0.04 14.31 5.94
CA LEU A 35 -0.09 15.78 6.01
C LEU A 35 0.97 16.43 5.12
N THR A 36 0.55 17.40 4.32
CA THR A 36 1.42 18.22 3.45
C THR A 36 1.37 19.69 3.87
N ALA A 37 2.19 20.54 3.24
CA ALA A 37 2.11 22.00 3.43
C ALA A 37 0.71 22.59 3.17
N ALA A 38 -0.09 21.94 2.31
CA ALA A 38 -1.45 22.36 1.99
C ALA A 38 -2.43 22.17 3.16
N SER A 39 -2.11 21.27 4.12
CA SER A 39 -2.92 21.10 5.33
C SER A 39 -2.96 22.36 6.21
N GLY A 40 -1.97 23.26 6.05
CA GLY A 40 -1.86 24.50 6.81
C GLY A 40 -1.44 24.33 8.28
N VAL A 41 -1.16 23.11 8.73
CA VAL A 41 -0.73 22.79 10.12
C VAL A 41 0.76 22.42 10.21
N VAL A 42 1.34 21.94 9.11
CA VAL A 42 2.75 21.56 9.05
C VAL A 42 3.31 21.92 7.68
N LYS A 43 4.62 22.24 7.60
CA LYS A 43 5.36 22.40 6.35
C LYS A 43 6.49 21.37 6.30
N PRO A 44 6.22 20.14 5.79
CA PRO A 44 7.21 19.08 5.83
C PRO A 44 8.41 19.41 4.94
N LYS A 45 9.60 19.05 5.40
CA LYS A 45 10.88 19.31 4.72
C LYS A 45 11.84 18.14 4.88
N ALA A 46 12.87 18.08 4.03
CA ALA A 46 13.89 17.04 4.08
C ALA A 46 14.48 16.90 5.49
N GLY A 47 14.56 15.67 5.99
CA GLY A 47 15.14 15.36 7.30
C GLY A 47 14.21 15.62 8.50
N MET A 48 13.02 16.20 8.31
CA MET A 48 12.05 16.39 9.38
C MET A 48 11.57 15.04 9.94
N LYS A 49 11.55 14.94 11.26
CA LYS A 49 11.00 13.81 12.02
C LYS A 49 10.05 14.34 13.09
N ILE A 50 9.03 13.57 13.40
CA ILE A 50 8.07 13.84 14.47
C ILE A 50 7.85 12.56 15.28
N THR A 51 7.42 12.73 16.52
CA THR A 51 6.93 11.64 17.38
C THR A 51 5.51 11.23 17.00
N GLU A 52 5.06 10.06 17.46
CA GLU A 52 3.66 9.63 17.27
C GLU A 52 2.69 10.62 17.89
N ALA A 53 2.97 11.12 19.10
CA ALA A 53 2.14 12.12 19.76
C ALA A 53 2.03 13.43 18.97
N GLU A 54 3.14 13.90 18.38
CA GLU A 54 3.13 15.05 17.49
C GLU A 54 2.36 14.78 16.20
N ALA A 55 2.46 13.57 15.64
CA ALA A 55 1.70 13.19 14.45
C ALA A 55 0.19 13.21 14.71
N SER A 56 -0.27 12.63 15.82
CA SER A 56 -1.68 12.64 16.21
C SER A 56 -2.17 14.06 16.53
N LYS A 57 -1.33 14.90 17.14
CA LYS A 57 -1.66 16.31 17.40
C LYS A 57 -1.84 17.09 16.09
N LEU A 58 -0.90 16.97 15.15
CA LEU A 58 -0.98 17.63 13.85
C LEU A 58 -2.20 17.14 13.06
N LEU A 59 -2.52 15.85 13.15
CA LEU A 59 -3.73 15.31 12.55
C LEU A 59 -4.99 15.93 13.15
N ALA A 60 -5.10 16.00 14.48
CA ALA A 60 -6.23 16.63 15.16
C ALA A 60 -6.40 18.11 14.75
N GLU A 61 -5.31 18.86 14.65
CA GLU A 61 -5.34 20.25 14.16
C GLU A 61 -5.82 20.34 12.71
N ALA A 62 -5.35 19.43 11.83
CA ALA A 62 -5.78 19.39 10.43
C ALA A 62 -7.27 19.05 10.30
N LEU A 63 -7.75 18.09 11.09
CA LEU A 63 -9.16 17.71 11.14
C LEU A 63 -10.02 18.88 11.58
N SER A 64 -9.65 19.53 12.69
CA SER A 64 -10.44 20.63 13.24
C SER A 64 -10.58 21.81 12.30
N ARG A 65 -9.49 22.13 11.57
CA ARG A 65 -9.47 23.23 10.62
C ARG A 65 -10.20 22.91 9.32
N ASN A 66 -9.92 21.75 8.72
CA ASN A 66 -10.23 21.51 7.31
C ASN A 66 -11.41 20.55 7.08
N TYR A 67 -11.80 19.73 8.07
CA TYR A 67 -12.78 18.66 7.86
C TYR A 67 -13.97 18.74 8.80
N GLU A 68 -13.75 19.00 10.09
CA GLU A 68 -14.82 19.06 11.09
C GLU A 68 -15.94 20.07 10.78
N PRO A 69 -15.67 21.28 10.23
CA PRO A 69 -16.75 22.21 9.90
C PRO A 69 -17.76 21.63 8.90
N ALA A 70 -17.28 20.92 7.88
CA ALA A 70 -18.14 20.31 6.86
C ALA A 70 -18.97 19.16 7.42
N VAL A 71 -18.37 18.32 8.29
CA VAL A 71 -19.09 17.22 8.94
C VAL A 71 -20.13 17.75 9.93
N ARG A 72 -19.80 18.78 10.73
CA ARG A 72 -20.77 19.42 11.64
C ARG A 72 -21.99 19.97 10.90
N LEU A 73 -21.78 20.55 9.73
CA LEU A 73 -22.86 21.09 8.90
C LEU A 73 -23.69 19.96 8.28
N ALA A 74 -23.06 18.91 7.78
CA ALA A 74 -23.73 17.81 7.09
C ALA A 74 -24.45 16.85 8.05
N MET A 75 -23.92 16.65 9.26
CA MET A 75 -24.44 15.72 10.27
C MET A 75 -24.76 16.46 11.58
N PRO A 76 -25.77 17.35 11.59
CA PRO A 76 -26.15 18.06 12.80
C PRO A 76 -26.70 17.08 13.84
N CYS A 77 -26.34 17.27 15.11
CA CYS A 77 -26.75 16.41 16.23
C CYS A 77 -26.21 14.96 16.16
N ALA A 78 -25.15 14.71 15.39
CA ALA A 78 -24.47 13.41 15.42
C ALA A 78 -23.96 13.07 16.82
N GLU A 79 -24.10 11.81 17.20
CA GLU A 79 -23.37 11.26 18.35
C GLU A 79 -21.87 11.24 18.06
N GLN A 80 -21.03 11.18 19.09
CA GLN A 80 -19.58 11.29 18.92
C GLN A 80 -19.02 10.23 17.96
N HIS A 81 -19.52 8.99 18.01
CA HIS A 81 -19.06 7.93 17.11
C HIS A 81 -19.59 8.09 15.67
N GLU A 82 -20.81 8.62 15.50
CA GLU A 82 -21.35 8.97 14.19
C GLU A 82 -20.51 10.08 13.54
N PHE A 83 -20.13 11.09 14.32
CA PHE A 83 -19.26 12.18 13.90
C PHE A 83 -17.87 11.67 13.49
N ASP A 84 -17.25 10.81 14.29
CA ASP A 84 -15.93 10.23 14.00
C ASP A 84 -15.94 9.41 12.70
N GLY A 85 -16.99 8.62 12.46
CA GLY A 85 -17.15 7.88 11.20
C GLY A 85 -17.38 8.81 10.00
N GLY A 86 -18.18 9.86 10.16
CA GLY A 86 -18.35 10.91 9.16
C GLY A 86 -17.05 11.65 8.81
N ILE A 87 -16.19 11.88 9.81
CA ILE A 87 -14.85 12.46 9.64
C ILE A 87 -13.96 11.52 8.81
N SER A 88 -13.90 10.22 9.14
CA SER A 88 -13.13 9.25 8.34
C SER A 88 -13.58 9.20 6.88
N PHE A 89 -14.90 9.16 6.66
CA PHE A 89 -15.46 9.19 5.32
C PHE A 89 -15.07 10.48 4.58
N HIS A 90 -15.19 11.63 5.24
CA HIS A 90 -14.89 12.92 4.64
C HIS A 90 -13.40 13.10 4.34
N TRP A 91 -12.53 12.63 5.22
CA TRP A 91 -11.08 12.65 5.01
C TRP A 91 -10.69 11.92 3.73
N ASN A 92 -11.27 10.73 3.50
CA ASN A 92 -10.96 9.91 2.34
C ASN A 92 -11.56 10.44 1.04
N THR A 93 -12.76 11.01 1.09
CA THR A 93 -13.55 11.27 -0.13
C THR A 93 -13.75 12.75 -0.43
N GLY A 94 -13.59 13.62 0.56
CA GLY A 94 -13.97 15.03 0.47
C GLY A 94 -15.47 15.26 0.24
N ALA A 95 -16.33 14.25 0.42
CA ALA A 95 -17.68 14.26 -0.16
C ALA A 95 -18.84 14.25 0.84
N ILE A 96 -18.61 14.53 2.12
CA ILE A 96 -19.65 14.41 3.16
C ILE A 96 -20.91 15.21 2.83
N SER A 97 -20.78 16.41 2.25
CA SER A 97 -21.90 17.29 1.93
C SER A 97 -22.80 16.78 0.79
N ARG A 98 -22.30 15.87 -0.06
CA ARG A 98 -23.03 15.33 -1.23
C ARG A 98 -23.33 13.84 -1.14
N ALA A 99 -22.87 13.16 -0.09
CA ALA A 99 -23.06 11.73 0.05
C ALA A 99 -24.52 11.41 0.40
N SER A 100 -25.16 10.55 -0.39
CA SER A 100 -26.57 10.19 -0.20
C SER A 100 -26.85 9.53 1.15
N TRP A 101 -25.88 8.80 1.70
CA TRP A 101 -26.00 8.13 2.99
C TRP A 101 -26.24 9.12 4.15
N VAL A 102 -25.81 10.37 4.05
CA VAL A 102 -26.02 11.39 5.10
C VAL A 102 -27.51 11.72 5.27
N LYS A 103 -28.25 11.79 4.16
CA LYS A 103 -29.72 11.94 4.20
C LYS A 103 -30.38 10.71 4.83
N SER A 104 -29.91 9.51 4.47
CA SER A 104 -30.38 8.25 5.06
C SER A 104 -30.11 8.17 6.57
N TRP A 105 -28.94 8.67 7.00
CA TRP A 105 -28.55 8.74 8.41
C TRP A 105 -29.45 9.69 9.20
N LEU A 106 -29.79 10.85 8.64
CA LEU A 106 -30.72 11.78 9.28
C LEU A 106 -32.10 11.15 9.50
N MET A 107 -32.55 10.29 8.57
CA MET A 107 -33.78 9.50 8.69
C MET A 107 -33.61 8.20 9.50
N LYS A 108 -32.43 7.97 10.10
CA LYS A 108 -32.05 6.73 10.82
C LYS A 108 -32.35 5.45 10.03
N SER A 109 -32.28 5.52 8.70
CA SER A 109 -32.52 4.42 7.76
C SER A 109 -31.23 3.62 7.51
N TRP A 110 -30.86 2.78 8.46
CA TRP A 110 -29.53 2.16 8.52
C TRP A 110 -29.16 1.29 7.33
N ALA A 111 -30.11 0.55 6.75
CA ALA A 111 -29.87 -0.22 5.53
C ALA A 111 -29.50 0.68 4.32
N LEU A 112 -30.10 1.89 4.27
CA LEU A 112 -29.79 2.89 3.24
C LEU A 112 -28.48 3.64 3.55
N VAL A 113 -28.06 3.71 4.81
CA VAL A 113 -26.74 4.23 5.18
C VAL A 113 -25.65 3.27 4.71
N GLU A 114 -25.79 1.98 5.02
CA GLU A 114 -24.82 0.93 4.65
C GLU A 114 -24.64 0.85 3.13
N SER A 115 -25.74 0.70 2.39
CA SER A 115 -25.71 0.67 0.93
C SER A 115 -25.20 1.98 0.32
N GLY A 116 -25.55 3.13 0.91
CA GLY A 116 -25.07 4.44 0.48
C GLY A 116 -23.57 4.64 0.69
N LEU A 117 -22.99 4.11 1.77
CA LEU A 117 -21.55 4.09 2.01
C LEU A 117 -20.83 3.16 1.02
N ALA A 118 -21.40 1.98 0.74
CA ALA A 118 -20.82 0.98 -0.18
C ALA A 118 -20.63 1.51 -1.61
N LEU A 119 -21.38 2.54 -2.04
CA LEU A 119 -21.19 3.21 -3.34
C LEU A 119 -19.83 3.91 -3.49
N TRP A 120 -19.16 4.21 -2.37
CA TRP A 120 -17.90 4.94 -2.30
C TRP A 120 -16.69 4.02 -2.17
N ASN A 121 -16.68 2.96 -2.97
CA ASN A 121 -15.65 1.92 -2.98
C ASN A 121 -14.75 1.93 -4.23
N LYS A 122 -14.84 2.98 -5.08
CA LYS A 122 -14.12 3.04 -6.36
C LYS A 122 -12.95 4.01 -6.35
N GLY A 123 -11.84 3.61 -6.97
CA GLY A 123 -10.69 4.47 -7.31
C GLY A 123 -10.22 4.19 -8.74
N GLY A 124 -9.98 5.23 -9.54
CA GLY A 124 -9.63 5.08 -10.95
C GLY A 124 -10.70 4.33 -11.78
N GLY A 125 -11.97 4.42 -11.38
CA GLY A 125 -13.10 3.75 -12.05
C GLY A 125 -13.31 2.28 -11.67
N LYS A 126 -12.43 1.67 -10.87
CA LYS A 126 -12.53 0.27 -10.43
C LYS A 126 -12.89 0.18 -8.96
N VAL A 127 -13.65 -0.84 -8.59
CA VAL A 127 -13.90 -1.18 -7.17
C VAL A 127 -12.59 -1.61 -6.54
N LEU A 128 -12.26 -1.04 -5.39
CA LEU A 128 -11.07 -1.34 -4.61
C LEU A 128 -11.48 -2.07 -3.32
N PRO A 129 -11.01 -3.31 -3.09
CA PRO A 129 -11.35 -4.08 -1.89
C PRO A 129 -11.03 -3.34 -0.58
N GLY A 130 -9.95 -2.54 -0.56
CA GLY A 130 -9.58 -1.72 0.59
C GLY A 130 -10.60 -0.63 0.92
N LEU A 131 -11.22 -0.01 -0.10
CA LEU A 131 -12.27 0.99 0.11
C LEU A 131 -13.58 0.33 0.54
N GLU A 132 -13.95 -0.82 -0.02
CA GLU A 132 -15.12 -1.58 0.41
C GLU A 132 -15.04 -1.93 1.90
N ARG A 133 -13.89 -2.44 2.36
CA ARG A 133 -13.64 -2.68 3.78
C ARG A 133 -13.76 -1.42 4.62
N ARG A 134 -13.09 -0.34 4.21
CA ARG A 134 -13.14 0.94 4.94
C ARG A 134 -14.57 1.45 5.07
N ARG A 135 -15.39 1.37 4.02
CA ARG A 135 -16.80 1.78 4.05
C ARG A 135 -17.63 0.93 5.01
N HIS A 136 -17.35 -0.37 5.08
CA HIS A 136 -17.99 -1.25 6.05
C HIS A 136 -17.58 -0.92 7.49
N GLU A 137 -16.29 -0.71 7.75
CA GLU A 137 -15.80 -0.32 9.08
C GLU A 137 -16.34 1.05 9.53
N GLU A 138 -16.40 2.03 8.62
CA GLU A 138 -17.04 3.33 8.87
C GLU A 138 -18.53 3.15 9.20
N TYR A 139 -19.25 2.27 8.50
CA TYR A 139 -20.64 1.96 8.84
C TYR A 139 -20.78 1.40 10.26
N LEU A 140 -19.90 0.50 10.69
CA LEU A 140 -19.91 -0.05 12.06
C LEU A 140 -19.64 1.04 13.11
N VAL A 141 -18.67 1.93 12.86
CA VAL A 141 -18.41 3.08 13.73
C VAL A 141 -19.65 3.99 13.82
N ILE A 142 -20.27 4.32 12.67
CA ILE A 142 -21.43 5.20 12.63
C ILE A 142 -22.63 4.54 13.30
N ARG A 143 -22.92 3.27 13.04
CA ARG A 143 -24.13 2.60 13.53
C ARG A 143 -24.08 2.25 15.01
N SER A 144 -22.94 1.74 15.48
CA SER A 144 -22.83 1.07 16.78
C SER A 144 -21.63 1.52 17.60
N GLY A 145 -20.84 2.48 17.11
CA GLY A 145 -19.62 2.92 17.79
C GLY A 145 -18.54 1.85 17.86
N LEU A 146 -18.62 0.84 16.99
CA LEU A 146 -17.65 -0.23 16.93
C LEU A 146 -16.46 0.19 16.07
N TYR A 147 -15.38 0.60 16.73
CA TYR A 147 -14.09 0.86 16.10
C TYR A 147 -13.37 -0.47 15.85
N ALA A 148 -13.85 -1.23 14.86
CA ALA A 148 -13.20 -2.46 14.42
C ALA A 148 -11.68 -2.20 14.21
N GLY A 149 -10.85 -3.06 14.79
CA GLY A 149 -9.40 -2.85 14.83
C GLY A 149 -8.87 -1.96 15.96
N ALA A 150 -9.66 -1.67 17.01
CA ALA A 150 -9.11 -1.23 18.30
C ALA A 150 -8.23 -2.35 18.88
N VAL A 151 -6.98 -2.39 18.43
CA VAL A 151 -5.93 -3.17 19.06
C VAL A 151 -5.82 -2.65 20.47
N ASN A 152 -6.15 -3.49 21.45
CA ASN A 152 -5.76 -3.26 22.83
C ASN A 152 -4.26 -2.93 22.85
N PRO A 153 -3.82 -1.83 23.47
CA PRO A 153 -2.39 -1.53 23.63
C PRO A 153 -1.60 -2.66 24.34
N GLY A 154 -2.28 -3.66 24.91
CA GLY A 154 -1.71 -4.89 25.45
C GLY A 154 -1.48 -6.05 24.47
N ALA A 155 -1.79 -5.92 23.18
CA ALA A 155 -1.64 -7.01 22.19
C ALA A 155 -0.18 -7.30 21.77
N SER A 156 0.79 -6.85 22.56
CA SER A 156 2.18 -7.29 22.40
C SER A 156 2.36 -8.76 22.79
N ALA A 157 1.48 -9.35 23.61
CA ALA A 157 1.62 -10.71 24.13
C ALA A 157 0.78 -11.80 23.42
N ILE A 158 -0.02 -11.46 22.40
CA ILE A 158 -0.98 -12.41 21.80
C ILE A 158 -0.46 -12.92 20.45
N ASN A 159 -0.60 -14.23 20.20
CA ASN A 159 -0.26 -14.87 18.94
C ASN A 159 -1.34 -14.61 17.87
N ALA A 160 -0.91 -14.53 16.62
CA ALA A 160 -1.78 -14.44 15.44
C ALA A 160 -2.69 -15.67 15.34
N SER A 161 -3.90 -15.48 14.84
CA SER A 161 -4.81 -16.62 14.59
C SER A 161 -4.50 -17.25 13.23
N VAL A 162 -4.50 -18.57 13.18
CA VAL A 162 -4.20 -19.36 11.98
C VAL A 162 -5.49 -20.04 11.54
N VAL A 163 -5.96 -19.74 10.33
CA VAL A 163 -7.26 -20.22 9.81
C VAL A 163 -7.11 -21.51 8.98
N LEU A 164 -5.88 -21.86 8.61
CA LEU A 164 -5.58 -23.07 7.84
C LEU A 164 -5.10 -24.19 8.79
N PRO A 165 -5.43 -25.46 8.51
CA PRO A 165 -4.87 -26.58 9.26
C PRO A 165 -3.40 -26.74 8.90
N LEU A 166 -2.52 -26.09 9.67
CA LEU A 166 -1.07 -26.16 9.51
C LEU A 166 -0.47 -27.05 10.58
N THR A 167 0.48 -27.89 10.18
CA THR A 167 1.30 -28.70 11.09
C THR A 167 2.30 -27.83 11.84
N ARG A 168 2.87 -28.35 12.93
CA ARG A 168 3.90 -27.63 13.72
C ARG A 168 5.15 -27.32 12.90
N ILE A 169 5.47 -28.18 11.93
CA ILE A 169 6.62 -28.00 11.03
C ILE A 169 6.35 -26.83 10.09
N GLU A 170 5.19 -26.80 9.44
CA GLU A 170 4.80 -25.70 8.55
C GLU A 170 4.72 -24.36 9.28
N LEU A 171 4.27 -24.35 10.54
CA LEU A 171 4.29 -23.14 11.37
C LEU A 171 5.70 -22.65 11.69
N ALA A 172 6.63 -23.56 11.95
CA ALA A 172 8.04 -23.22 12.16
C ALA A 172 8.69 -22.65 10.89
N ASP A 173 8.33 -23.18 9.72
CA ASP A 173 8.80 -22.67 8.42
C ASP A 173 8.27 -21.25 8.15
N ILE A 174 6.99 -21.01 8.43
CA ILE A 174 6.38 -19.68 8.33
C ILE A 174 7.07 -18.73 9.33
N HIS A 175 7.30 -19.17 10.57
CA HIS A 175 8.00 -18.38 11.57
C HIS A 175 9.42 -17.99 11.11
N ALA A 176 10.17 -18.92 10.51
CA ALA A 176 11.47 -18.64 9.90
C ALA A 176 11.39 -17.70 8.69
N ALA A 177 10.35 -17.83 7.87
CA ALA A 177 10.09 -16.96 6.73
C ALA A 177 9.86 -15.50 7.16
N PHE A 178 9.04 -15.27 8.20
CA PHE A 178 8.85 -13.93 8.77
C PHE A 178 10.17 -13.31 9.25
N ARG A 179 11.03 -14.09 9.92
CA ARG A 179 12.38 -13.62 10.31
C ARG A 179 13.26 -13.27 9.12
N THR A 180 13.26 -14.12 8.08
CA THR A 180 14.03 -13.90 6.85
C THR A 180 13.63 -12.59 6.16
N LEU A 181 12.35 -12.24 6.21
CA LEU A 181 11.81 -11.00 5.68
C LEU A 181 11.99 -9.78 6.61
N GLY A 182 12.63 -9.95 7.77
CA GLY A 182 12.93 -8.87 8.71
C GLY A 182 11.80 -8.51 9.68
N TYR A 183 10.83 -9.42 9.88
CA TYR A 183 9.79 -9.28 10.90
C TYR A 183 10.15 -10.08 12.16
N GLU A 184 9.61 -9.69 13.32
CA GLU A 184 9.91 -10.32 14.62
C GLU A 184 8.74 -11.20 15.11
N PRO A 185 8.65 -12.47 14.66
CA PRO A 185 7.51 -13.32 14.97
C PRO A 185 7.51 -13.92 16.39
N GLY A 186 8.58 -13.76 17.17
CA GLY A 186 8.68 -14.26 18.55
C GLY A 186 9.82 -15.27 18.76
N SER A 187 9.88 -15.87 19.96
CA SER A 187 10.84 -16.92 20.32
C SER A 187 10.31 -18.32 20.01
N GLU A 188 9.00 -18.53 20.12
CA GLU A 188 8.32 -19.82 19.96
C GLU A 188 8.13 -20.19 18.49
N PRO A 189 8.75 -21.25 17.95
CA PRO A 189 8.65 -21.59 16.53
C PRO A 189 7.25 -22.01 16.06
N SER A 190 6.42 -22.56 16.95
CA SER A 190 5.06 -23.00 16.61
C SER A 190 4.02 -21.88 16.71
N ALA A 191 4.44 -20.64 16.99
CA ALA A 191 3.54 -19.51 17.16
C ALA A 191 4.15 -18.26 16.53
N ILE A 192 3.29 -17.37 16.02
CA ILE A 192 3.73 -16.12 15.39
C ILE A 192 3.00 -15.00 16.09
N ARG A 193 3.72 -13.99 16.58
CA ARG A 193 3.15 -12.83 17.26
C ARG A 193 2.20 -12.07 16.33
N ALA A 194 1.03 -11.71 16.84
CA ALA A 194 0.03 -10.93 16.11
C ALA A 194 0.62 -9.63 15.56
N ALA A 195 1.51 -8.98 16.32
CA ALA A 195 2.19 -7.76 15.91
C ALA A 195 3.04 -7.93 14.63
N ALA A 196 3.73 -9.06 14.48
CA ALA A 196 4.54 -9.34 13.30
C ALA A 196 3.66 -9.56 12.06
N VAL A 197 2.55 -10.28 12.21
CA VAL A 197 1.58 -10.51 11.14
C VAL A 197 0.89 -9.21 10.72
N VAL A 198 0.45 -8.41 11.69
CA VAL A 198 -0.16 -7.08 11.44
C VAL A 198 0.81 -6.16 10.70
N LYS A 199 2.08 -6.14 11.11
CA LYS A 199 3.10 -5.34 10.44
C LYS A 199 3.31 -5.80 8.99
N PHE A 200 3.50 -7.09 8.79
CA PHE A 200 3.62 -7.69 7.45
C PHE A 200 2.40 -7.41 6.56
N GLN A 201 1.20 -7.48 7.14
CA GLN A 201 -0.04 -7.21 6.42
C GLN A 201 -0.13 -5.73 5.99
N ARG A 202 0.28 -4.81 6.85
CA ARG A 202 0.36 -3.37 6.50
C ARG A 202 1.39 -3.10 5.41
N ASP A 203 2.59 -3.67 5.54
CA ASP A 203 3.71 -3.43 4.62
C ASP A 203 3.48 -4.03 3.21
N HIS A 204 2.45 -4.87 3.06
CA HIS A 204 2.12 -5.55 1.81
C HIS A 204 0.65 -5.39 1.37
N ASP A 205 -0.02 -4.34 1.87
CA ASP A 205 -1.39 -3.98 1.47
C ASP A 205 -2.42 -5.13 1.63
N LEU A 206 -2.24 -5.96 2.65
CA LEU A 206 -3.15 -7.05 3.00
C LEU A 206 -4.20 -6.61 4.02
N THR A 207 -5.17 -7.48 4.29
CA THR A 207 -6.07 -7.32 5.45
C THR A 207 -5.26 -7.32 6.73
N VAL A 208 -5.40 -6.26 7.55
CA VAL A 208 -4.68 -6.10 8.82
C VAL A 208 -5.53 -6.66 9.96
N ASP A 209 -5.61 -7.98 10.04
CA ASP A 209 -6.49 -8.71 10.96
C ASP A 209 -5.71 -9.61 11.94
N ALA A 210 -4.38 -9.63 11.87
CA ALA A 210 -3.53 -10.57 12.59
C ALA A 210 -3.85 -12.05 12.28
N VAL A 211 -4.44 -12.32 11.12
CA VAL A 211 -4.81 -13.66 10.66
C VAL A 211 -3.83 -14.16 9.61
N ILE A 212 -3.27 -15.35 9.85
CA ILE A 212 -2.46 -16.05 8.85
C ILE A 212 -3.38 -16.90 7.98
N GLY A 213 -3.85 -16.28 6.88
CA GLY A 213 -4.65 -16.92 5.84
C GLY A 213 -3.90 -17.09 4.52
N LYS A 214 -4.60 -17.59 3.50
CA LYS A 214 -4.03 -17.85 2.15
C LYS A 214 -3.37 -16.62 1.52
N ALA A 215 -3.94 -15.43 1.70
CA ALA A 215 -3.40 -14.18 1.17
C ALA A 215 -2.07 -13.80 1.85
N THR A 216 -1.99 -13.96 3.17
CA THR A 216 -0.76 -13.74 3.95
C THR A 216 0.33 -14.70 3.51
N LEU A 217 0.03 -16.00 3.39
CA LEU A 217 1.01 -17.03 2.99
C LEU A 217 1.50 -16.90 1.54
N SER A 218 0.58 -16.68 0.60
CA SER A 218 0.96 -16.49 -0.82
C SER A 218 1.79 -15.23 -1.05
N THR A 219 1.58 -14.19 -0.23
CA THR A 219 2.41 -12.98 -0.28
C THR A 219 3.76 -13.22 0.38
N LEU A 220 3.79 -13.96 1.50
CA LEU A 220 5.01 -14.37 2.17
C LEU A 220 5.92 -15.17 1.21
N GLN A 221 5.36 -16.16 0.52
CA GLN A 221 6.07 -16.97 -0.46
C GLN A 221 6.65 -16.12 -1.59
N ARG A 222 5.83 -15.26 -2.23
CA ARG A 222 6.29 -14.37 -3.30
C ARG A 222 7.45 -13.47 -2.89
N ARG A 223 7.51 -13.05 -1.62
CA ARG A 223 8.60 -12.23 -1.10
C ARG A 223 9.88 -13.04 -0.88
N LEU A 224 9.78 -14.29 -0.42
CA LEU A 224 10.92 -15.18 -0.33
C LEU A 224 11.51 -15.46 -1.72
N ASP A 225 10.65 -15.81 -2.68
CA ASP A 225 11.08 -16.08 -4.07
C ASP A 225 11.78 -14.86 -4.68
N ALA A 226 11.30 -13.64 -4.38
CA ALA A 226 11.92 -12.41 -4.84
C ALA A 226 13.30 -12.17 -4.21
N ILE A 227 13.49 -12.52 -2.92
CA ILE A 227 14.79 -12.44 -2.26
C ILE A 227 15.75 -13.48 -2.81
N GLU A 228 15.30 -14.71 -3.02
CA GLU A 228 16.12 -15.77 -3.62
C GLU A 228 16.55 -15.42 -5.03
N LYS A 229 15.62 -14.89 -5.85
CA LYS A 229 15.94 -14.38 -7.17
C LYS A 229 16.94 -13.24 -7.12
N ALA A 230 16.77 -12.28 -6.22
CA ALA A 230 17.72 -11.18 -6.05
C ALA A 230 19.11 -11.69 -5.61
N LYS A 231 19.18 -12.70 -4.75
CA LYS A 231 20.45 -13.35 -4.37
C LYS A 231 21.11 -14.07 -5.55
N ALA A 232 20.31 -14.77 -6.37
CA ALA A 232 20.80 -15.44 -7.57
C ALA A 232 21.34 -14.45 -8.62
N ASP A 233 20.64 -13.32 -8.82
CA ASP A 233 21.07 -12.26 -9.74
C ASP A 233 22.40 -11.62 -9.26
N VAL A 234 22.55 -11.41 -7.95
CA VAL A 234 23.81 -10.91 -7.35
C VAL A 234 24.95 -11.93 -7.46
N ALA A 235 24.67 -13.22 -7.25
CA ALA A 235 25.66 -14.28 -7.41
C ALA A 235 26.11 -14.42 -8.88
N ALA A 236 25.19 -14.33 -9.83
CA ALA A 236 25.50 -14.32 -11.26
C ALA A 236 26.35 -13.10 -11.66
N ALA A 237 26.07 -11.92 -11.09
CA ALA A 237 26.87 -10.72 -11.30
C ALA A 237 28.29 -10.82 -10.67
N ALA A 238 28.45 -11.51 -9.55
CA ALA A 238 29.75 -11.73 -8.91
C ALA A 238 30.64 -12.70 -9.70
N VAL A 239 30.05 -13.71 -10.36
CA VAL A 239 30.78 -14.63 -11.24
C VAL A 239 31.16 -13.97 -12.57
N GLY A 240 30.38 -13.01 -13.06
CA GLY A 240 30.71 -12.23 -14.26
C GLY A 240 31.81 -11.15 -14.07
N GLY A 241 32.19 -10.85 -12.82
CA GLY A 241 33.09 -9.73 -12.49
C GLY A 241 34.52 -10.10 -12.10
N GLY A 242 34.89 -11.38 -12.06
CA GLY A 242 36.16 -11.84 -11.50
C GLY A 242 37.00 -12.68 -12.48
N GLY A 243 37.89 -12.03 -13.23
CA GLY A 243 39.11 -12.65 -13.76
C GLY A 243 39.23 -12.75 -15.27
N SER A 244 39.86 -11.76 -15.90
CA SER A 244 40.68 -11.98 -17.08
C SER A 244 41.89 -12.82 -16.69
N VAL A 245 41.73 -14.14 -16.63
CA VAL A 245 42.86 -15.07 -16.66
C VAL A 245 43.37 -15.12 -18.08
N ALA A 246 44.66 -14.80 -18.27
CA ALA A 246 45.34 -14.98 -19.54
C ALA A 246 45.16 -16.42 -20.01
N ALA A 247 44.48 -16.60 -21.14
CA ALA A 247 44.31 -17.89 -21.78
C ALA A 247 45.69 -18.42 -22.21
N PRO A 248 45.98 -19.73 -22.05
CA PRO A 248 47.10 -20.33 -22.75
C PRO A 248 46.86 -20.19 -24.25
N GLN A 249 47.89 -19.84 -25.01
CA GLN A 249 47.85 -19.82 -26.46
C GLN A 249 47.42 -21.20 -26.97
N ALA A 250 46.20 -21.28 -27.50
CA ALA A 250 45.80 -22.37 -28.37
C ALA A 250 46.46 -22.16 -29.74
N PRO A 251 46.99 -23.22 -30.38
CA PRO A 251 47.60 -23.11 -31.69
C PRO A 251 46.55 -22.73 -32.72
N GLY A 252 47.03 -22.04 -33.76
CA GLY A 252 46.26 -21.24 -34.69
C GLY A 252 45.00 -21.91 -35.25
N LEU A 253 43.94 -21.12 -35.28
CA LEU A 253 42.84 -21.25 -36.22
C LEU A 253 42.65 -19.87 -36.86
N ASP A 254 43.57 -19.55 -37.75
CA ASP A 254 43.20 -18.77 -38.92
C ASP A 254 41.96 -19.42 -39.55
N ALA A 255 40.99 -18.57 -39.90
CA ALA A 255 39.75 -18.87 -40.61
C ALA A 255 38.57 -19.43 -39.78
N LEU A 256 37.85 -18.53 -39.07
CA LEU A 256 36.39 -18.49 -39.16
C LEU A 256 35.88 -17.02 -39.12
N PRO A 257 35.18 -16.53 -40.15
CA PRO A 257 34.66 -15.17 -40.22
C PRO A 257 33.36 -15.07 -39.43
N ILE A 258 33.46 -14.86 -38.11
CA ILE A 258 32.28 -14.67 -37.24
C ILE A 258 32.25 -13.29 -36.56
N ALA A 259 33.01 -12.33 -37.10
CA ALA A 259 33.32 -11.06 -36.43
C ALA A 259 32.56 -9.81 -36.93
N GLU A 260 31.45 -9.93 -37.66
CA GLU A 260 30.73 -8.72 -38.12
C GLU A 260 29.24 -8.65 -37.77
N TRP A 261 28.56 -9.78 -37.54
CA TRP A 261 27.11 -9.79 -37.27
C TRP A 261 26.75 -9.74 -35.77
N LEU A 262 27.71 -10.00 -34.89
CA LEU A 262 27.52 -10.04 -33.44
C LEU A 262 27.03 -8.70 -32.83
N PRO A 263 27.55 -7.52 -33.21
CA PRO A 263 26.99 -6.25 -32.74
C PRO A 263 25.58 -5.99 -33.28
N TRP A 264 25.26 -6.46 -34.49
CA TRP A 264 23.92 -6.36 -35.06
C TRP A 264 22.92 -7.29 -34.36
N ALA A 265 23.34 -8.49 -33.96
CA ALA A 265 22.52 -9.42 -33.19
C ALA A 265 22.24 -8.88 -31.77
N ALA A 266 23.24 -8.29 -31.11
CA ALA A 266 23.04 -7.60 -29.82
C ALA A 266 22.11 -6.39 -29.97
N GLY A 267 22.29 -5.60 -31.03
CA GLY A 267 21.39 -4.48 -31.36
C GLY A 267 19.95 -4.94 -31.59
N ALA A 268 19.76 -6.03 -32.33
CA ALA A 268 18.44 -6.60 -32.61
C ALA A 268 17.75 -7.10 -31.33
N LEU A 269 18.48 -7.71 -30.39
CA LEU A 269 17.94 -8.15 -29.10
C LEU A 269 17.54 -6.98 -28.20
N ILE A 270 18.32 -5.91 -28.16
CA ILE A 270 17.97 -4.68 -27.43
C ILE A 270 16.74 -4.02 -28.05
N LEU A 271 16.64 -3.99 -29.37
CA LEU A 271 15.50 -3.42 -30.08
C LEU A 271 14.23 -4.26 -29.85
N ALA A 272 14.34 -5.58 -29.89
CA ALA A 272 13.25 -6.49 -29.57
C ALA A 272 12.79 -6.35 -28.11
N TRP A 273 13.72 -6.20 -27.16
CA TRP A 273 13.42 -5.96 -25.76
C TRP A 273 12.72 -4.61 -25.55
N ALA A 274 13.19 -3.55 -26.22
CA ALA A 274 12.59 -2.22 -26.18
C ALA A 274 11.18 -2.20 -26.80
N LEU A 275 10.97 -2.91 -27.91
CA LEU A 275 9.65 -3.07 -28.54
C LEU A 275 8.69 -3.89 -27.66
N TRP A 276 9.17 -4.96 -27.03
CA TRP A 276 8.38 -5.74 -26.08
C TRP A 276 7.99 -4.91 -24.84
N ARG A 277 8.91 -4.10 -24.33
CA ARG A 277 8.66 -3.14 -23.24
C ARG A 277 7.63 -2.09 -23.69
N ALA A 278 7.76 -1.52 -24.89
CA ALA A 278 6.81 -0.57 -25.43
C ALA A 278 5.40 -1.16 -25.61
N TRP A 279 5.31 -2.44 -26.00
CA TRP A 279 4.04 -3.18 -26.09
C TRP A 279 3.38 -3.40 -24.73
N GLN A 280 4.15 -3.78 -23.69
CA GLN A 280 3.61 -3.94 -22.33
C GLN A 280 3.09 -2.62 -21.71
N TYR A 281 3.65 -1.48 -22.11
CA TYR A 281 3.25 -0.15 -21.60
C TYR A 281 2.43 0.67 -22.62
N ARG A 282 1.85 0.01 -23.63
CA ARG A 282 1.20 0.67 -24.79
C ARG A 282 0.12 1.68 -24.41
N ASP A 283 -0.72 1.35 -23.42
CA ASP A 283 -1.87 2.18 -23.05
C ASP A 283 -1.44 3.46 -22.28
N VAL A 284 -0.34 3.36 -21.54
CA VAL A 284 0.25 4.47 -20.75
C VAL A 284 1.06 5.41 -21.66
N LEU A 285 1.77 4.86 -22.64
CA LEU A 285 2.51 5.62 -23.65
C LEU A 285 1.57 6.35 -24.61
N ALA A 286 0.48 5.71 -25.05
CA ALA A 286 -0.53 6.33 -25.92
C ALA A 286 -1.22 7.53 -25.25
N ALA A 287 -1.49 7.46 -23.94
CA ALA A 287 -2.08 8.56 -23.18
C ALA A 287 -1.13 9.77 -23.01
N LYS A 288 0.19 9.53 -22.96
CA LYS A 288 1.20 10.60 -22.84
C LYS A 288 1.60 11.21 -24.19
N LEU A 289 1.68 10.43 -25.27
CA LEU A 289 2.08 10.94 -26.60
C LEU A 289 0.97 11.70 -27.34
N GLN A 290 -0.30 11.54 -26.96
CA GLN A 290 -1.43 12.22 -27.60
C GLN A 290 -1.37 13.76 -27.49
N ARG A 291 -0.59 14.29 -26.54
CA ARG A 291 -0.33 15.73 -26.40
C ARG A 291 0.82 16.27 -27.25
N ILE A 292 1.69 15.41 -27.80
CA ILE A 292 2.97 15.84 -28.41
C ILE A 292 3.06 15.46 -29.90
N PHE A 293 2.57 14.27 -30.32
CA PHE A 293 2.57 13.86 -31.74
C PHE A 293 1.32 13.06 -32.12
N PRO A 294 0.27 13.70 -32.70
CA PRO A 294 -1.03 13.05 -32.95
C PRO A 294 -1.03 12.00 -34.08
N GLY A 295 0.04 11.91 -34.89
CA GLY A 295 0.13 10.96 -36.02
C GLY A 295 0.50 9.52 -35.61
N ILE A 296 1.33 9.34 -34.58
CA ILE A 296 1.89 8.03 -34.21
C ILE A 296 0.88 7.18 -33.42
N SER A 297 -0.08 7.82 -32.74
CA SER A 297 -1.12 7.13 -31.96
C SER A 297 -2.09 6.30 -32.80
N ARG A 298 -2.19 6.56 -34.12
CA ARG A 298 -3.09 5.82 -35.01
C ARG A 298 -2.47 4.51 -35.51
N ILE A 299 -1.14 4.43 -35.56
CA ILE A 299 -0.41 3.22 -35.99
C ILE A 299 -0.32 2.21 -34.83
N LEU A 300 -0.12 2.69 -33.59
CA LEU A 300 -0.05 1.84 -32.39
C LEU A 300 -1.39 1.22 -31.95
N ARG A 301 -2.53 1.68 -32.49
CA ARG A 301 -3.86 1.08 -32.20
C ARG A 301 -4.32 0.05 -33.24
N ARG A 302 -3.57 -0.14 -34.33
CA ARG A 302 -3.98 -0.99 -35.46
C ARG A 302 -3.23 -2.33 -35.53
N PHE A 303 -2.40 -2.65 -34.54
CA PHE A 303 -1.76 -3.94 -34.33
C PHE A 303 -1.87 -4.38 -32.87
#